data_AF-C5LV74-F1
#
_entry.id   AF-C5LV74-F1
#
_cell.length_a   1.000
_cell.length_b   1.000
_cell.length_c   1.000
_cell.angle_alpha   90.00
_cell.angle_beta   90.00
_cell.angle_gamma   90.00
#
_symmetry.space_group_name_H-M   'P 1'
#
loop_
_entity.id
_entity.type
_entity.pdbx_description
1 polymer ?
#
loop_
_entity_poly.entity_id
_entity_poly.type
_entity_poly.pdbx_seq_one_letter_code
_entity_poly.pdbx_strand_id
1 'polypeptide(L)'
;MEDVINEIKALSKLASTVEAPVIRLCDIEPHLVERCLLRSSAEAFSYLQGCPPVPKEITLIKFVDDVYTGGSNKSRVTSSYDFITYISNGHDFVIEPKKRFNSWEPVMVNDVEERRHLLGYDYSAVEDSFYPTFSGGQLQGNPMTKRQSCAVLASFYDPLGLIVEHDMSARSIWRSINKSTTEWDSTIPSNLKDEVCT
;
A
#
# COMPACT_ATOMS: atom_id res chain seq x y z
N MET A 1 -7.89 -9.72 7.82
CA MET A 1 -6.43 -9.53 7.72
C MET A 1 -5.79 -9.28 9.09
N GLU A 2 -6.44 -8.55 10.03
CA GLU A 2 -5.85 -8.33 11.37
C GLU A 2 -5.44 -9.64 12.07
N ASP A 3 -6.29 -10.67 11.99
CA ASP A 3 -6.01 -11.99 12.56
C ASP A 3 -4.79 -12.68 11.91
N VAL A 4 -4.63 -12.52 10.59
CA VAL A 4 -3.49 -13.07 9.84
C VAL A 4 -2.20 -12.32 10.19
N ILE A 5 -2.28 -11.00 10.37
CA ILE A 5 -1.13 -10.19 10.85
C ILE A 5 -0.71 -10.64 12.25
N ASN A 6 -1.66 -10.94 13.12
CA ASN A 6 -1.38 -11.45 14.47
C ASN A 6 -0.73 -12.82 14.43
N GLU A 7 -1.18 -13.73 13.57
CA GLU A 7 -0.54 -15.03 13.33
C GLU A 7 0.91 -14.87 12.84
N ILE A 8 1.14 -14.05 11.82
CA ILE A 8 2.49 -13.75 11.30
C ILE A 8 3.40 -13.24 12.41
N LYS A 9 2.93 -12.29 13.23
CA LYS A 9 3.68 -11.75 14.37
C LYS A 9 3.93 -12.81 15.44
N ALA A 10 2.97 -13.68 15.71
CA ALA A 10 3.12 -14.76 16.68
C ALA A 10 4.17 -15.79 16.23
N LEU A 11 4.14 -16.19 14.95
CA LEU A 11 5.13 -17.10 14.36
C LEU A 11 6.54 -16.49 14.36
N SER A 12 6.67 -15.21 14.02
CA SER A 12 7.95 -14.49 14.09
C SER A 12 8.50 -14.41 15.52
N LYS A 13 7.63 -14.13 16.49
CA LYS A 13 7.98 -14.12 17.92
C LYS A 13 8.40 -15.52 18.39
N LEU A 14 7.72 -16.57 17.97
CA LEU A 14 8.10 -17.96 18.26
C LEU A 14 9.50 -18.25 17.70
N ALA A 15 9.76 -17.91 16.44
CA ALA A 15 11.08 -18.08 15.83
C ALA A 15 12.19 -17.30 16.56
N SER A 16 11.88 -16.13 17.14
CA SER A 16 12.88 -15.38 17.93
C SER A 16 13.34 -16.10 19.20
N THR A 17 12.58 -17.08 19.70
CA THR A 17 12.95 -17.86 20.91
C THR A 17 13.96 -18.97 20.64
N VAL A 18 14.20 -19.31 19.36
CA VAL A 18 15.09 -20.41 18.98
C VAL A 18 16.47 -19.86 18.62
N GLU A 19 17.51 -20.44 19.22
CA GLU A 19 18.93 -20.10 18.97
C GLU A 19 19.46 -20.75 17.68
N ALA A 20 18.82 -20.45 16.54
CA ALA A 20 19.30 -20.84 15.21
C ALA A 20 19.37 -19.62 14.28
N PRO A 21 20.36 -19.55 13.35
CA PRO A 21 20.50 -18.42 12.44
C PRO A 21 19.38 -18.36 11.38
N VAL A 22 18.87 -19.51 10.98
CA VAL A 22 17.76 -19.69 10.03
C VAL A 22 16.81 -20.72 10.62
N ILE A 23 15.52 -20.42 10.66
CA ILE A 23 14.51 -21.27 11.27
C ILE A 23 13.39 -21.50 10.26
N ARG A 24 13.07 -22.76 9.96
CA ARG A 24 11.82 -23.10 9.27
C ARG A 24 10.81 -23.59 10.30
N LEU A 25 9.52 -23.39 10.02
CA LEU A 25 8.47 -23.82 10.94
C LEU A 25 8.46 -25.33 11.16
N CYS A 26 8.89 -26.12 10.18
CA CYS A 26 9.04 -27.57 10.31
C CYS A 26 10.14 -28.01 11.29
N ASP A 27 11.05 -27.11 11.66
CA ASP A 27 12.15 -27.37 12.58
C ASP A 27 11.75 -27.05 14.05
N ILE A 28 10.55 -26.48 14.26
CA ILE A 28 10.00 -26.15 15.58
C ILE A 28 9.03 -27.25 16.02
N GLU A 29 8.92 -27.50 17.32
CA GLU A 29 7.95 -28.45 17.87
C GLU A 29 6.52 -28.11 17.40
N PRO A 30 5.79 -29.05 16.77
CA PRO A 30 4.51 -28.77 16.11
C PRO A 30 3.48 -28.08 17.00
N HIS A 31 3.36 -28.52 18.26
CA HIS A 31 2.40 -27.96 19.22
C HIS A 31 2.65 -26.48 19.58
N LEU A 32 3.90 -26.00 19.43
CA LEU A 32 4.22 -24.58 19.61
C LEU A 32 3.76 -23.77 18.41
N VAL A 33 3.95 -24.33 17.20
CA VAL A 33 3.47 -23.72 15.95
C VAL A 33 1.94 -23.64 15.95
N GLU A 34 1.23 -24.70 16.34
CA GLU A 34 -0.25 -24.74 16.42
C GLU A 34 -0.83 -23.58 17.22
N ARG A 35 -0.20 -23.24 18.33
CA ARG A 35 -0.65 -22.15 19.22
C ARG A 35 -0.58 -20.78 18.56
N CYS A 36 0.22 -20.63 17.52
CA CYS A 36 0.35 -19.40 16.76
C CYS A 36 -0.61 -19.33 15.56
N LEU A 37 -1.12 -20.47 15.08
CA LEU A 37 -1.96 -20.52 13.88
C LEU A 37 -3.37 -20.01 14.18
N LEU A 38 -3.91 -19.18 13.28
CA LEU A 38 -5.31 -18.76 13.33
C LEU A 38 -6.26 -19.94 13.13
N ARG A 39 -5.87 -20.91 12.30
CA ARG A 39 -6.63 -22.12 12.00
C ARG A 39 -5.70 -23.32 11.95
N SER A 40 -5.60 -24.05 13.05
CA SER A 40 -4.87 -25.33 13.08
C SER A 40 -5.66 -26.42 12.37
N SER A 41 -5.05 -27.05 11.37
CA SER A 41 -5.57 -28.22 10.66
C SER A 41 -4.43 -29.02 10.03
N ALA A 42 -4.68 -30.28 9.65
CA ALA A 42 -3.69 -31.09 8.94
C ALA A 42 -3.27 -30.45 7.60
N GLU A 43 -4.21 -29.79 6.92
CA GLU A 43 -3.95 -29.06 5.68
C GLU A 43 -3.06 -27.83 5.93
N ALA A 44 -3.31 -27.07 7.00
CA ALA A 44 -2.48 -25.94 7.39
C ALA A 44 -1.04 -26.38 7.65
N PHE A 45 -0.86 -27.48 8.39
CA PHE A 45 0.47 -28.04 8.61
C PHE A 45 1.16 -28.52 7.34
N SER A 46 0.42 -29.19 6.45
CA SER A 46 0.96 -29.62 5.16
C SER A 46 1.39 -28.41 4.32
N TYR A 47 0.63 -27.32 4.37
CA TYR A 47 0.99 -26.06 3.72
C TYR A 47 2.30 -25.52 4.28
N LEU A 48 2.41 -25.37 5.61
CA LEU A 48 3.59 -24.79 6.26
C LEU A 48 4.92 -25.55 6.02
N GLN A 49 4.89 -26.78 5.51
CA GLN A 49 6.11 -27.49 5.07
C GLN A 49 6.85 -26.74 3.95
N GLY A 50 6.14 -26.00 3.10
CA GLY A 50 6.71 -25.18 2.04
C GLY A 50 7.08 -23.76 2.48
N CYS A 51 6.89 -23.43 3.77
CA CYS A 51 7.09 -22.07 4.27
C CYS A 51 8.58 -21.66 4.15
N PRO A 52 8.88 -20.45 3.64
CA PRO A 52 10.24 -19.92 3.67
C PRO A 52 10.71 -19.72 5.13
N PRO A 53 12.02 -19.49 5.34
CA PRO A 53 12.56 -19.20 6.66
C PRO A 53 11.81 -18.07 7.37
N VAL A 54 11.55 -18.26 8.66
CA VAL A 54 10.78 -17.31 9.47
C VAL A 54 11.70 -16.19 9.96
N PRO A 55 11.41 -14.92 9.63
CA PRO A 55 12.15 -13.80 10.18
C PRO A 55 11.88 -13.67 11.68
N LYS A 56 12.94 -13.48 12.46
CA LYS A 56 12.86 -13.26 13.92
C LYS A 56 12.31 -11.89 14.32
N GLU A 57 12.33 -10.95 13.38
CA GLU A 57 11.88 -9.58 13.55
C GLU A 57 11.16 -9.17 12.28
N ILE A 58 9.92 -8.69 12.43
CA ILE A 58 9.07 -8.29 11.32
C ILE A 58 8.52 -6.90 11.58
N THR A 59 8.70 -6.01 10.62
CA THR A 59 7.93 -4.77 10.50
C THR A 59 6.87 -4.99 9.44
N LEU A 60 5.61 -5.08 9.86
CA LEU A 60 4.45 -5.29 9.01
C LEU A 60 3.38 -4.25 9.34
N ILE A 61 3.04 -3.42 8.37
CA ILE A 61 2.00 -2.40 8.48
C ILE A 61 0.99 -2.65 7.37
N LYS A 62 -0.30 -2.58 7.70
CA LYS A 62 -1.38 -2.63 6.72
C LYS A 62 -2.02 -1.25 6.63
N PHE A 63 -2.20 -0.75 5.41
CA PHE A 63 -2.94 0.47 5.15
C PHE A 63 -3.99 0.21 4.07
N VAL A 64 -5.27 0.18 4.45
CA VAL A 64 -6.39 -0.16 3.55
C VAL A 64 -6.16 -1.51 2.84
N ASP A 65 -5.77 -1.50 1.58
CA ASP A 65 -5.45 -2.64 0.71
C ASP A 65 -3.95 -2.88 0.54
N ASP A 66 -3.11 -1.92 0.94
CA ASP A 66 -1.65 -2.02 0.88
C ASP A 66 -1.06 -2.74 2.10
N VAL A 67 0.00 -3.49 1.85
CA VAL A 67 0.81 -4.17 2.86
C VAL A 67 2.25 -3.69 2.73
N TYR A 68 2.76 -3.11 3.82
CA TYR A 68 4.14 -2.65 3.93
C TYR A 68 4.97 -3.61 4.78
N THR A 69 6.12 -3.99 4.23
CA THR A 69 7.17 -4.75 4.93
C THR A 69 8.45 -3.94 5.02
N GLY A 70 8.91 -3.71 6.25
CA GLY A 70 10.12 -2.95 6.56
C GLY A 70 11.26 -3.81 7.09
N GLY A 71 12.46 -3.22 7.17
CA GLY A 71 13.65 -3.89 7.69
C GLY A 71 14.92 -3.06 7.49
N SER A 72 15.99 -3.42 8.20
CA SER A 72 17.25 -2.65 8.21
C SER A 72 18.16 -2.87 7.00
N ASN A 73 17.88 -3.87 6.16
CA ASN A 73 18.61 -4.13 4.92
C ASN A 73 17.77 -4.94 3.93
N LYS A 74 18.18 -4.93 2.64
CA LYS A 74 17.48 -5.60 1.53
C LYS A 74 17.21 -7.08 1.76
N SER A 75 18.19 -7.81 2.32
CA SER A 75 18.08 -9.25 2.60
C SER A 75 16.99 -9.53 3.64
N ARG A 76 16.98 -8.77 4.74
CA ARG A 76 15.95 -8.89 5.78
C ARG A 76 14.55 -8.56 5.25
N VAL A 77 14.40 -7.47 4.50
CA VAL A 77 13.11 -7.08 3.91
C VAL A 77 12.60 -8.15 2.96
N THR A 78 13.48 -8.70 2.11
CA THR A 78 13.11 -9.76 1.16
C THR A 78 12.66 -11.02 1.87
N SER A 79 13.42 -11.48 2.87
CA SER A 79 13.04 -12.64 3.70
C SER A 79 11.69 -12.44 4.39
N SER A 80 11.46 -11.25 4.98
CA SER A 80 10.18 -10.91 5.60
C SER A 80 9.03 -10.86 4.60
N TYR A 81 9.24 -10.25 3.43
CA TYR A 81 8.25 -10.20 2.38
C TYR A 81 7.85 -11.59 1.89
N ASP A 82 8.81 -12.48 1.66
CA ASP A 82 8.55 -13.85 1.20
C ASP A 82 7.73 -14.63 2.23
N PHE A 83 8.10 -14.55 3.51
CA PHE A 83 7.36 -15.17 4.61
C PHE A 83 5.93 -14.61 4.74
N ILE A 84 5.77 -13.30 4.74
CA ILE A 84 4.47 -12.64 4.90
C ILE A 84 3.55 -12.94 3.72
N THR A 85 4.11 -12.91 2.50
CA THR A 85 3.38 -13.27 1.28
C THR A 85 2.92 -14.72 1.34
N TYR A 86 3.79 -15.62 1.79
CA TYR A 86 3.46 -17.04 1.92
C TYR A 86 2.28 -17.25 2.88
N ILE A 87 2.37 -16.75 4.12
CA ILE A 87 1.30 -16.91 5.10
C ILE A 87 0.00 -16.22 4.64
N SER A 88 0.09 -15.00 4.11
CA SER A 88 -1.10 -14.27 3.65
C SER A 88 -1.82 -15.00 2.51
N ASN A 89 -1.07 -15.52 1.53
CA ASN A 89 -1.63 -16.27 0.42
C ASN A 89 -2.29 -17.59 0.89
N GLY A 90 -1.75 -18.24 1.92
CA GLY A 90 -2.37 -19.42 2.54
C GLY A 90 -3.72 -19.15 3.20
N HIS A 91 -4.04 -17.89 3.49
CA HIS A 91 -5.33 -17.44 4.03
C HIS A 91 -6.21 -16.74 2.97
N ASP A 92 -5.94 -16.95 1.69
CA ASP A 92 -6.63 -16.30 0.57
C ASP A 92 -6.52 -14.75 0.57
N PHE A 93 -5.60 -14.19 1.36
CA PHE A 93 -5.21 -12.78 1.27
C PHE A 93 -4.08 -12.64 0.26
N VAL A 94 -4.46 -12.70 -1.02
CA VAL A 94 -3.52 -12.75 -2.14
C VAL A 94 -2.70 -11.46 -2.25
N ILE A 95 -1.39 -11.57 -2.01
CA ILE A 95 -0.41 -10.52 -2.29
C ILE A 95 0.20 -10.81 -3.67
N GLU A 96 -0.19 -10.01 -4.67
CA GLU A 96 0.22 -10.19 -6.06
C GLU A 96 1.70 -9.78 -6.29
N PRO A 97 2.57 -10.70 -6.74
CA PRO A 97 3.99 -10.37 -6.97
C PRO A 97 4.21 -9.30 -8.03
N LYS A 98 3.30 -9.17 -9.00
CA LYS A 98 3.38 -8.18 -10.08
C LYS A 98 3.17 -6.75 -9.61
N LYS A 99 2.48 -6.57 -8.48
CA LYS A 99 2.25 -5.25 -7.86
C LYS A 99 3.30 -4.92 -6.80
N ARG A 100 4.36 -5.73 -6.70
CA ARG A 100 5.42 -5.52 -5.72
C ARG A 100 6.12 -4.18 -5.99
N PHE A 101 6.13 -3.35 -4.95
CA PHE A 101 6.92 -2.14 -4.88
C PHE A 101 8.12 -2.36 -3.93
N ASN A 102 9.27 -1.79 -4.24
CA ASN A 102 10.42 -1.75 -3.34
C ASN A 102 11.02 -0.35 -3.36
N SER A 103 11.51 0.19 -2.25
CA SER A 103 12.00 1.57 -2.21
C SER A 103 13.48 1.73 -2.62
N TRP A 104 14.18 0.65 -2.95
CA TRP A 104 15.66 0.67 -3.05
C TRP A 104 16.22 0.36 -4.45
N GLU A 105 15.37 0.05 -5.43
CA GLU A 105 15.72 -0.09 -6.83
C GLU A 105 14.99 0.99 -7.64
N PRO A 106 15.72 1.96 -8.23
CA PRO A 106 15.12 2.90 -9.15
C PRO A 106 14.74 2.18 -10.45
N VAL A 107 13.63 2.61 -11.06
CA VAL A 107 13.22 2.16 -12.38
C VAL A 107 13.69 3.22 -13.38
N MET A 108 14.52 2.83 -14.34
CA MET A 108 15.11 3.75 -15.31
C MET A 108 14.54 3.52 -16.71
N VAL A 109 14.07 4.58 -17.36
CA VAL A 109 13.62 4.59 -18.75
C VAL A 109 14.39 5.66 -19.50
N ASN A 110 15.18 5.27 -20.51
CA ASN A 110 16.05 6.19 -21.27
C ASN A 110 16.95 7.06 -20.36
N ASP A 111 17.58 6.46 -19.37
CA ASP A 111 18.45 7.12 -18.38
C ASP A 111 17.74 8.17 -17.48
N VAL A 112 16.41 8.19 -17.48
CA VAL A 112 15.59 9.00 -16.57
C VAL A 112 14.87 8.09 -15.59
N GLU A 113 14.84 8.45 -14.31
CA GLU A 113 14.07 7.70 -13.32
C GLU A 113 12.57 7.86 -13.59
N GLU A 114 11.90 6.73 -13.74
CA GLU A 114 10.45 6.65 -13.72
C GLU A 114 9.98 6.60 -12.25
N ARG A 115 9.35 7.71 -11.81
CA ARG A 115 8.76 7.79 -10.48
C ARG A 115 7.60 6.80 -10.39
N ARG A 116 7.54 6.07 -9.28
CA ARG A 116 6.50 5.05 -9.05
C ARG A 116 5.45 5.59 -8.09
N HIS A 117 4.19 5.30 -8.36
CA HIS A 117 3.09 5.72 -7.50
C HIS A 117 3.01 4.87 -6.23
N LEU A 118 2.92 5.53 -5.07
CA LEU A 118 2.72 4.93 -3.75
C LEU A 118 1.85 5.85 -2.90
N LEU A 119 0.75 5.33 -2.35
CA LEU A 119 -0.15 6.06 -1.44
C LEU A 119 -0.60 7.44 -1.96
N GLY A 120 -0.80 7.59 -3.27
CA GLY A 120 -1.21 8.86 -3.89
C GLY A 120 -0.09 9.86 -4.19
N TYR A 121 1.18 9.46 -3.98
CA TYR A 121 2.36 10.25 -4.34
C TYR A 121 3.23 9.52 -5.35
N ASP A 122 4.05 10.29 -6.04
CA ASP A 122 5.17 9.82 -6.83
C ASP A 122 6.40 9.66 -5.94
N TYR A 123 6.98 8.46 -5.92
CA TYR A 123 8.21 8.18 -5.18
C TYR A 123 9.42 8.10 -6.12
N SER A 124 10.47 8.83 -5.75
CA SER A 124 11.82 8.69 -6.31
C SER A 124 12.68 7.85 -5.37
N ALA A 125 13.21 6.73 -5.87
CA ALA A 125 14.19 5.90 -5.17
C ALA A 125 15.59 6.51 -5.22
N VAL A 126 15.89 7.34 -6.23
CA VAL A 126 17.17 8.06 -6.32
C VAL A 126 17.28 9.15 -5.26
N GLU A 127 16.22 9.94 -5.09
CA GLU A 127 16.18 11.08 -4.17
C GLU A 127 15.60 10.73 -2.79
N ASP A 128 15.11 9.49 -2.64
CA ASP A 128 14.39 9.00 -1.45
C ASP A 128 13.30 9.98 -0.98
N SER A 129 12.50 10.46 -1.95
CA SER A 129 11.58 11.58 -1.75
C SER A 129 10.21 11.31 -2.37
N PHE A 130 9.17 11.81 -1.70
CA PHE A 130 7.80 11.81 -2.20
C PHE A 130 7.47 13.13 -2.90
N TYR A 131 6.76 13.01 -4.01
CA TYR A 131 6.30 14.11 -4.84
C TYR A 131 4.77 14.05 -4.93
N PRO A 132 4.07 15.18 -4.70
CA PRO A 132 2.64 15.24 -4.95
C PRO A 132 2.33 14.87 -6.41
N THR A 133 1.46 13.88 -6.61
CA THR A 133 1.01 13.51 -7.95
C THR A 133 -0.10 14.45 -8.38
N PHE A 134 0.25 15.51 -9.10
CA PHE A 134 -0.74 16.34 -9.77
C PHE A 134 -1.12 15.71 -11.12
N SER A 135 -2.17 14.91 -11.12
CA SER A 135 -2.75 14.33 -12.35
C SER A 135 -3.84 15.21 -12.97
N GLY A 136 -4.00 16.45 -12.50
CA GLY A 136 -4.89 17.44 -13.10
C GLY A 136 -4.51 17.64 -14.56
N GLY A 137 -5.11 16.82 -15.43
CA GLY A 137 -4.82 16.83 -16.85
C GLY A 137 -5.07 18.22 -17.39
N GLN A 138 -4.47 18.53 -18.54
CA GLN A 138 -4.92 19.65 -19.36
C GLN A 138 -6.46 19.63 -19.34
N LEU A 139 -7.05 20.72 -18.84
CA LEU A 139 -8.47 20.89 -18.59
C LEU A 139 -9.25 20.76 -19.91
N GLN A 140 -9.44 19.53 -20.37
CA GLN A 140 -10.08 19.22 -21.64
C GLN A 140 -11.54 18.90 -21.35
N GLY A 141 -12.37 19.91 -21.53
CA GLY A 141 -13.81 19.81 -21.32
C GLY A 141 -14.41 21.21 -21.23
N ASN A 142 -14.91 21.72 -22.36
CA ASN A 142 -15.78 22.88 -22.33
C ASN A 142 -17.11 22.47 -22.99
N PRO A 143 -18.20 22.33 -22.23
CA PRO A 143 -18.35 22.55 -20.78
C PRO A 143 -17.71 21.47 -19.89
N MET A 144 -17.38 21.82 -18.63
CA MET A 144 -16.87 20.88 -17.61
C MET A 144 -18.03 20.30 -16.79
N THR A 145 -18.07 18.97 -16.63
CA THR A 145 -19.07 18.28 -15.81
C THR A 145 -18.62 18.15 -14.35
N LYS A 146 -19.58 17.89 -13.45
CA LYS A 146 -19.29 17.59 -12.04
C LYS A 146 -18.33 16.41 -11.87
N ARG A 147 -18.43 15.39 -12.73
CA ARG A 147 -17.52 14.24 -12.75
C ARG A 147 -16.10 14.65 -13.11
N GLN A 148 -15.95 15.50 -14.12
CA GLN A 148 -14.63 16.00 -14.54
C GLN A 148 -14.00 16.89 -13.47
N SER A 149 -14.77 17.78 -12.84
CA SER A 149 -14.25 18.60 -11.74
C SER A 149 -13.88 17.77 -10.52
N CYS A 150 -14.63 16.71 -10.21
CA CYS A 150 -14.27 15.77 -9.15
C CYS A 150 -12.91 15.12 -9.40
N ALA A 151 -12.63 14.70 -10.64
CA ALA A 151 -11.35 14.08 -10.99
C ALA A 151 -10.17 15.06 -10.81
N VAL A 152 -10.34 16.32 -11.21
CA VAL A 152 -9.33 17.37 -11.01
C VAL A 152 -9.13 17.67 -9.52
N LEU A 153 -10.20 17.91 -8.77
CA LEU A 153 -10.08 18.26 -7.35
C LEU A 153 -9.53 17.09 -6.51
N ALA A 154 -9.84 15.85 -6.88
CA ALA A 154 -9.31 14.66 -6.24
C ALA A 154 -7.80 14.46 -6.49
N SER A 155 -7.20 15.09 -7.50
CA SER A 155 -5.74 15.03 -7.67
C SER A 155 -4.97 15.83 -6.62
N PHE A 156 -5.65 16.70 -5.86
CA PHE A 156 -5.09 17.37 -4.68
C PHE A 156 -5.25 16.55 -3.40
N TYR A 157 -5.76 15.32 -3.50
CA TYR A 157 -5.90 14.45 -2.34
C TYR A 157 -4.53 14.18 -1.71
N ASP A 158 -4.40 14.54 -0.45
CA ASP A 158 -3.13 14.59 0.28
C ASP A 158 -3.21 13.70 1.52
N PRO A 159 -3.04 12.36 1.38
CA PRO A 159 -3.26 11.44 2.49
C PRO A 159 -2.23 11.56 3.61
N LEU A 160 -1.06 12.17 3.34
CA LEU A 160 -0.02 12.43 4.35
C LEU A 160 -0.06 13.85 4.93
N GLY A 161 -0.92 14.75 4.42
CA GLY A 161 -1.01 16.12 4.91
C GLY A 161 0.18 17.02 4.54
N LEU A 162 0.90 16.72 3.45
CA LEU A 162 2.07 17.47 3.00
C LEU A 162 1.73 18.78 2.27
N ILE A 163 0.52 18.89 1.71
CA ILE A 163 0.00 20.02 0.94
C ILE A 163 -1.43 20.38 1.38
N VAL A 164 -1.67 20.36 2.70
CA VAL A 164 -2.99 20.50 3.30
C VAL A 164 -3.74 21.77 2.88
N GLU A 165 -3.04 22.89 2.62
CA GLU A 165 -3.70 24.13 2.17
C GLU A 165 -4.38 23.94 0.80
N HIS A 166 -3.75 23.18 -0.08
CA HIS A 166 -4.29 22.86 -1.40
C HIS A 166 -5.45 21.87 -1.32
N ASP A 167 -5.34 20.81 -0.50
CA ASP A 167 -6.45 19.87 -0.26
C ASP A 167 -7.68 20.57 0.33
N MET A 168 -7.49 21.46 1.31
CA MET A 168 -8.58 22.21 1.92
C MET A 168 -9.30 23.15 0.94
N SER A 169 -8.53 23.81 0.07
CA SER A 169 -9.09 24.65 -0.99
C SER A 169 -9.92 23.83 -1.96
N ALA A 170 -9.39 22.68 -2.43
CA ALA A 170 -10.10 21.77 -3.32
C ALA A 170 -11.41 21.24 -2.70
N ARG A 171 -11.39 20.88 -1.40
CA ARG A 171 -12.59 20.45 -0.66
C ARG A 171 -13.65 21.55 -0.56
N SER A 172 -13.22 22.80 -0.39
CA SER A 172 -14.13 23.95 -0.36
C SER A 172 -14.84 24.12 -1.69
N ILE A 173 -14.10 24.10 -2.80
CA ILE A 173 -14.64 24.18 -4.17
C ILE A 173 -15.59 23.00 -4.43
N TRP A 174 -15.20 21.78 -4.07
CA TRP A 174 -16.03 20.59 -4.21
C TRP A 174 -17.37 20.71 -3.45
N ARG A 175 -17.36 21.30 -2.26
CA ARG A 175 -18.57 21.56 -1.49
C ARG A 175 -19.50 22.55 -2.20
N SER A 176 -18.94 23.58 -2.85
CA SER A 176 -19.72 24.54 -3.64
C SER A 176 -20.36 23.87 -4.86
N ILE A 177 -19.61 23.04 -5.59
CA ILE A 177 -20.12 22.27 -6.74
C ILE A 177 -21.27 21.34 -6.32
N ASN A 178 -21.13 20.63 -5.20
CA ASN A 178 -22.19 19.74 -4.71
C ASN A 178 -23.48 20.47 -4.32
N LYS A 179 -23.40 21.75 -3.95
CA LYS A 179 -24.59 22.58 -3.66
C LYS A 179 -25.27 23.06 -4.94
N SER A 180 -24.50 23.35 -5.99
CA SER A 180 -25.05 23.88 -7.25
C SER A 180 -25.49 22.81 -8.24
N THR A 181 -24.85 21.63 -8.20
CA THR A 181 -24.97 20.61 -9.23
C THR A 181 -25.10 19.24 -8.57
N THR A 182 -26.24 18.57 -8.75
CA THR A 182 -26.50 17.24 -8.16
C THR A 182 -25.95 16.12 -9.03
N GLU A 183 -26.33 16.10 -10.30
CA GLU A 183 -26.00 15.03 -11.25
C GLU A 183 -24.53 15.07 -11.68
N TRP A 184 -23.92 13.89 -11.80
CA TRP A 184 -22.49 13.73 -12.12
C TRP A 184 -22.11 14.26 -13.49
N ASP A 185 -22.96 14.06 -14.49
CA ASP A 185 -22.68 14.42 -15.88
C ASP A 185 -23.25 15.80 -16.25
N SER A 186 -23.85 16.50 -15.29
CA SER A 186 -24.28 17.88 -15.46
C SER A 186 -23.09 18.85 -15.45
N THR A 187 -23.19 19.87 -16.29
CA THR A 187 -22.24 20.98 -16.35
C THR A 187 -22.25 21.77 -15.04
N ILE A 188 -21.06 22.10 -14.54
CA ILE A 188 -20.92 23.00 -13.38
C ILE A 188 -21.03 24.48 -13.81
N PRO A 189 -21.49 25.39 -12.92
CA PRO A 189 -21.46 26.83 -13.18
C PRO A 189 -20.07 27.34 -13.57
N SER A 190 -20.01 28.30 -14.51
CA SER A 190 -18.74 28.83 -15.04
C SER A 190 -17.83 29.41 -13.96
N ASN A 191 -18.40 30.09 -12.96
CA ASN A 191 -17.61 30.64 -11.84
C ASN A 191 -16.90 29.53 -11.04
N LEU A 192 -17.56 28.39 -10.81
CA LEU A 192 -16.95 27.25 -10.12
C LEU A 192 -15.96 26.50 -11.01
N LYS A 193 -16.16 26.54 -12.32
CA LYS A 193 -15.17 26.03 -13.28
C LYS A 193 -13.88 26.82 -13.18
N ASP A 194 -13.96 28.15 -13.15
CA ASP A 194 -12.77 29.00 -13.06
C ASP A 194 -11.98 28.72 -11.78
N GLU A 195 -12.66 28.48 -10.65
CA GLU A 195 -12.05 28.07 -9.38
C GLU A 195 -11.33 26.71 -9.45
N VAL A 196 -11.86 25.73 -10.21
CA VAL A 196 -11.20 24.41 -10.41
C VAL A 196 -9.95 24.52 -11.29
N CYS A 197 -9.90 25.53 -12.16
CA CYS A 197 -8.85 25.68 -13.17
C CYS A 197 -7.69 26.58 -12.72
N THR A 198 -7.77 27.17 -11.52
CA THR A 198 -6.77 28.09 -10.95
C THR A 198 -5.90 27.37 -9.94
#